data_AF-A0A527I195-F1
#
_entry.id   AF-A0A527I195-F1
#
_cell.length_a   1.000
_cell.length_b   1.000
_cell.length_c   1.000
_cell.angle_alpha   90.00
_cell.angle_beta   90.00
_cell.angle_gamma   90.00
#
_symmetry.space_group_name_H-M   'P 1'
#
loop_
_entity.id
_entity.type
_entity.pdbx_description
1 polymer ?
#
loop_
_entity_poly.entity_id
_entity_poly.type
_entity_poly.pdbx_seq_one_letter_code
_entity_poly.pdbx_strand_id
1 'polypeptide(L)'
;SVSTRDIADLLTAEGFSINRNQILLNQPIKTIGVTNVAIALHPEVEVTVTLNIARTADEAERQAKGETLTTAEAIYGDDINDNARPENFFDPNTEFEGAEDNA
;
A
#
# COMPACT_ATOMS: atom_id res chain seq x y z
N SER A 1 8.79 -2.14 -10.04
CA SER A 1 7.81 -1.70 -11.05
C SER A 1 7.04 -2.91 -11.51
N VAL A 2 5.72 -2.80 -11.61
CA VAL A 2 4.84 -3.88 -12.08
C VAL A 2 4.54 -3.63 -13.55
N SER A 3 4.83 -4.61 -14.40
CA SER A 3 4.60 -4.58 -15.84
C SER A 3 3.41 -5.45 -16.25
N THR A 4 2.93 -5.31 -17.49
CA THR A 4 1.87 -6.17 -18.04
C THR A 4 2.24 -7.65 -18.04
N ARG A 5 3.54 -7.98 -18.12
CA ARG A 5 4.01 -9.36 -18.04
C ARG A 5 3.80 -9.94 -16.64
N ASP A 6 4.21 -9.19 -15.61
CA ASP A 6 4.09 -9.64 -14.22
C ASP A 6 2.61 -9.89 -13.86
N ILE A 7 1.71 -9.02 -14.33
CA ILE A 7 0.26 -9.17 -14.12
C ILE A 7 -0.28 -10.42 -14.84
N ALA A 8 0.12 -10.64 -16.11
CA ALA A 8 -0.33 -11.82 -16.86
C ALA A 8 0.17 -13.13 -16.23
N ASP A 9 1.42 -13.16 -15.76
CA ASP A 9 2.00 -14.32 -15.10
C ASP A 9 1.28 -14.61 -13.76
N LEU A 10 0.93 -13.57 -13.00
CA LEU A 10 0.18 -13.69 -11.73
C LEU A 10 -1.23 -14.26 -11.95
N LEU A 11 -1.95 -13.72 -12.94
CA LEU A 11 -3.29 -14.20 -13.30
C LEU A 11 -3.26 -15.64 -13.85
N THR A 12 -2.21 -16.00 -14.58
CA THR A 12 -2.00 -17.38 -15.06
C THR A 12 -1.72 -18.33 -13.90
N ALA A 13 -0.96 -17.90 -12.89
CA ALA A 13 -0.73 -18.69 -11.68
C ALA A 13 -2.01 -18.94 -10.88
N GLU A 14 -2.96 -18.00 -10.91
CA GLU A 14 -4.30 -18.16 -10.32
C GLU A 14 -5.26 -18.99 -11.17
N GLY A 15 -4.85 -19.40 -12.38
CA GLY A 15 -5.62 -20.28 -13.28
C GLY A 15 -6.36 -19.56 -14.41
N PHE A 16 -6.16 -18.26 -14.60
CA PHE A 16 -6.74 -17.50 -15.71
C PHE A 16 -5.76 -17.36 -16.88
N SER A 17 -6.13 -17.83 -18.06
CA SER A 17 -5.31 -17.69 -19.27
C SER A 17 -5.52 -16.32 -19.92
N ILE A 18 -4.66 -15.35 -19.59
CA ILE A 18 -4.73 -13.96 -20.09
C ILE A 18 -3.42 -13.60 -20.79
N ASN A 19 -3.53 -12.98 -21.96
CA ASN A 19 -2.36 -12.48 -22.70
C ASN A 19 -2.00 -11.07 -22.25
N ARG A 20 -0.70 -10.75 -22.21
CA ARG A 20 -0.20 -9.39 -21.89
C ARG A 20 -0.78 -8.27 -22.77
N ASN A 21 -1.21 -8.60 -24.00
CA ASN A 21 -1.80 -7.64 -24.94
C ASN A 21 -3.25 -7.28 -24.59
N GLN A 22 -3.92 -8.10 -23.77
CA GLN A 22 -5.28 -7.86 -23.31
C GLN A 22 -5.32 -6.92 -22.09
N ILE A 23 -4.17 -6.66 -21.47
CA ILE A 23 -4.05 -5.79 -20.30
C ILE A 23 -3.86 -4.36 -20.79
N LEU A 24 -4.84 -3.51 -20.49
CA LEU A 24 -4.81 -2.09 -20.86
C LEU A 24 -3.97 -1.32 -19.85
N LEU A 25 -2.66 -1.28 -20.08
CA LEU A 25 -1.72 -0.53 -19.26
C LEU A 25 -0.80 0.34 -20.12
N ASN A 26 -0.98 1.67 -20.02
CA ASN A 26 -0.17 2.63 -20.78
C ASN A 26 1.25 2.78 -20.24
N GLN A 27 1.42 2.67 -18.93
CA GLN A 27 2.70 2.86 -18.25
C GLN A 27 2.87 1.83 -17.12
N PRO A 28 4.09 1.30 -16.90
CA PRO A 28 4.36 0.41 -15.77
C PRO A 28 4.00 1.06 -14.43
N ILE A 29 3.38 0.28 -13.53
CA ILE A 29 2.99 0.79 -12.22
C ILE A 29 4.22 0.81 -11.31
N LYS A 30 4.49 1.97 -10.71
CA LYS A 30 5.64 2.18 -9.80
C LYS A 30 5.20 2.59 -8.39
N THR A 31 3.90 2.80 -8.21
CA THR A 31 3.28 3.16 -6.94
C THR A 31 2.90 1.91 -6.17
N ILE A 32 2.91 2.03 -4.85
CA ILE A 32 2.39 1.04 -3.90
C ILE A 32 0.93 1.41 -3.63
N GLY A 33 0.08 0.41 -3.42
CA GLY A 33 -1.34 0.59 -3.12
C GLY A 33 -2.26 -0.26 -3.99
N VAL A 34 -3.56 -0.03 -3.78
CA VAL A 34 -4.63 -0.69 -4.53
C VAL A 34 -4.88 0.10 -5.82
N THR A 35 -4.72 -0.55 -6.96
CA THR A 35 -4.88 0.04 -8.29
C THR A 35 -5.82 -0.80 -9.14
N ASN A 36 -6.76 -0.15 -9.82
CA ASN A 36 -7.65 -0.83 -10.76
C ASN A 36 -7.03 -0.86 -12.16
N VAL A 37 -7.04 -2.02 -12.80
CA VAL A 37 -6.53 -2.24 -14.16
C VAL A 37 -7.62 -2.89 -15.01
N ALA A 38 -7.86 -2.34 -16.20
CA ALA A 38 -8.80 -2.89 -17.15
C ALA A 38 -8.15 -3.99 -18.01
N ILE A 39 -8.89 -5.08 -18.23
CA ILE A 39 -8.49 -6.22 -19.04
C ILE A 39 -9.58 -6.45 -20.09
N ALA A 40 -9.20 -6.33 -21.36
CA ALA A 40 -10.06 -6.62 -22.49
C ALA A 40 -9.92 -8.08 -22.92
N LEU A 41 -10.81 -8.95 -22.43
CA LEU A 41 -10.77 -10.38 -22.74
C LEU A 41 -11.23 -10.65 -24.18
N HIS A 42 -12.26 -9.93 -24.62
CA HIS A 42 -12.86 -10.06 -25.95
C HIS A 42 -13.40 -8.68 -26.40
N PRO A 43 -13.58 -8.40 -27.71
CA PRO A 43 -14.13 -7.14 -28.23
C PRO A 43 -15.42 -6.60 -27.58
N GLU A 44 -16.19 -7.45 -26.90
CA GLU A 44 -17.44 -7.07 -26.22
C GLU A 44 -17.36 -7.19 -24.70
N VAL A 45 -16.24 -7.68 -24.16
CA VAL A 45 -16.09 -7.99 -22.73
C VAL A 45 -14.81 -7.38 -22.19
N GLU A 46 -15.00 -6.33 -21.39
CA GLU A 46 -13.96 -5.70 -20.58
C GLU A 46 -14.25 -5.96 -19.09
N VAL A 47 -13.20 -6.31 -18.35
CA VAL A 47 -13.27 -6.57 -16.91
C VAL A 47 -12.25 -5.68 -16.22
N THR A 48 -12.64 -5.04 -15.13
CA THR A 48 -11.71 -4.32 -14.26
C THR A 48 -11.27 -5.24 -13.13
N VAL A 49 -9.96 -5.40 -12.94
CA VAL A 49 -9.37 -6.15 -11.84
C VAL A 49 -8.70 -5.18 -10.88
N THR A 50 -8.89 -5.41 -9.59
CA THR A 50 -8.24 -4.64 -8.53
C THR A 50 -6.95 -5.34 -8.12
N LEU A 51 -5.80 -4.69 -8.36
CA LEU A 51 -4.49 -5.19 -7.98
C LEU A 51 -3.98 -4.49 -6.73
N ASN A 52 -3.50 -5.26 -5.78
CA ASN A 52 -2.85 -4.76 -4.59
C ASN A 52 -1.33 -4.89 -4.72
N ILE A 53 -0.62 -3.77 -4.66
CA ILE A 53 0.81 -3.71 -4.93
C ILE A 53 1.51 -3.27 -3.66
N ALA A 54 2.23 -4.18 -3.00
CA ALA A 54 2.96 -3.93 -1.75
C ALA A 54 4.41 -4.43 -1.82
N ARG A 55 5.25 -3.96 -0.88
CA ARG A 55 6.65 -4.45 -0.79
C ARG A 55 6.72 -5.83 -0.13
N THR A 56 5.77 -6.14 0.75
CA THR A 56 5.66 -7.42 1.47
C THR A 56 4.21 -7.92 1.52
N ALA A 57 4.03 -9.21 1.81
CA ALA A 57 2.71 -9.83 1.88
C ALA A 57 1.85 -9.29 3.05
N ASP A 58 2.45 -9.11 4.24
CA ASP A 58 1.79 -8.49 5.40
C ASP A 58 1.25 -7.09 5.08
N GLU A 59 2.01 -6.28 4.34
CA GLU A 59 1.60 -4.93 3.96
C GLU A 59 0.42 -4.97 2.98
N ALA A 60 0.40 -5.93 2.05
CA ALA A 60 -0.73 -6.13 1.14
C ALA A 60 -2.02 -6.47 1.92
N GLU A 61 -1.98 -7.37 2.90
CA GLU A 61 -3.17 -7.72 3.68
C GLU A 61 -3.76 -6.52 4.43
N ARG A 62 -2.90 -5.64 4.96
CA ARG A 62 -3.34 -4.41 5.63
C ARG A 62 -3.97 -3.41 4.66
N GLN A 63 -3.39 -3.26 3.46
CA GLN A 63 -3.96 -2.43 2.40
C GLN A 63 -5.32 -2.96 1.91
N ALA A 64 -5.48 -4.28 1.80
CA ALA A 64 -6.74 -4.91 1.39
C ALA A 64 -7.85 -4.73 2.45
N LYS A 65 -7.48 -4.63 3.73
CA LYS A 65 -8.41 -4.33 4.84
C LYS A 65 -8.84 -2.85 4.91
N GLY A 66 -8.29 -1.99 4.05
CA GLY A 66 -8.70 -0.59 3.94
C GLY A 66 -7.92 0.39 4.82
N GLU A 67 -6.81 -0.03 5.44
CA GLU A 67 -5.90 0.89 6.10
C GLU A 67 -5.10 1.66 5.05
N THR A 68 -5.33 2.97 4.95
CA THR A 68 -4.53 3.85 4.09
C THR A 68 -3.23 4.17 4.83
N LEU A 69 -2.10 3.56 4.43
CA LEU A 69 -0.77 3.79 5.03
C LEU A 69 -0.17 5.19 4.80
N THR A 70 -0.99 6.21 4.49
CA THR A 70 -0.52 7.60 4.33
C THR A 70 -0.62 8.43 5.60
N THR A 71 -1.27 7.92 6.65
CA THR A 71 -1.39 8.64 7.93
C THR A 71 -0.13 8.40 8.77
N ALA A 72 0.38 9.44 9.43
CA ALA A 72 1.54 9.37 10.34
C ALA A 72 1.43 8.21 11.37
N GLU A 73 0.21 7.85 11.74
CA GLU A 73 -0.14 6.73 12.61
C GLU A 73 0.39 5.35 12.12
N ALA A 74 0.45 5.13 10.80
CA ALA A 74 0.99 3.90 10.23
C ALA A 74 2.52 3.86 10.18
N ILE A 75 3.18 5.02 10.20
CA ILE A 75 4.65 5.15 10.14
C ILE A 75 5.27 5.04 11.55
N TYR A 76 4.59 5.59 12.57
CA TYR A 76 5.13 5.66 13.93
C TYR A 76 4.73 4.50 14.84
N GLY A 77 3.72 3.69 14.48
CA GLY A 77 3.25 2.60 15.34
C GLY A 77 2.65 3.11 16.65
N ASP A 78 1.93 2.25 17.38
CA ASP A 78 1.28 2.58 18.65
C ASP A 78 2.27 2.81 19.82
N ASP A 79 3.58 2.79 19.53
CA ASP A 79 4.69 2.94 20.50
C ASP A 79 5.23 4.39 20.60
N ILE A 80 4.46 5.38 20.15
CA ILE A 80 4.77 6.77 20.51
C ILE A 80 4.30 6.97 21.95
N ASN A 81 5.27 7.01 22.87
CA ASN A 81 5.12 7.61 24.19
C ASN A 81 4.19 8.83 24.07
N ASP A 82 3.06 8.81 24.75
CA ASP A 82 1.98 9.81 24.65
C ASP A 82 2.52 11.26 24.82
N ASN A 83 3.68 11.41 25.46
CA ASN A 83 4.41 12.67 25.64
C ASN A 83 5.04 13.26 24.36
N ALA A 84 5.19 12.50 23.27
CA ALA A 84 5.82 12.98 22.02
C ALA A 84 4.83 13.60 21.01
N ARG A 85 3.54 13.71 21.36
CA ARG A 85 2.53 14.35 20.52
C ARG A 85 2.77 15.86 20.44
N PRO A 86 2.65 16.50 19.26
CA PRO A 86 2.90 17.93 19.09
C PRO A 86 1.96 18.81 19.93
N GLU A 87 0.76 18.31 20.25
CA GLU A 87 -0.20 18.96 21.15
C GLU A 87 0.35 19.09 22.59
N ASN A 88 1.14 18.12 23.06
CA ASN A 88 1.72 18.09 24.40
C ASN A 88 3.01 18.94 24.50
N PHE A 89 3.53 19.45 23.39
CA PHE A 89 4.71 20.32 23.38
C PHE A 89 4.43 21.72 23.95
N PHE A 90 3.16 22.15 23.93
CA PHE A 90 2.72 23.47 24.40
C PHE A 90 1.89 23.44 25.68
N ASP A 91 1.62 22.26 26.24
CA ASP A 91 0.89 22.14 27.50
C ASP A 91 1.85 22.33 28.69
N PRO A 92 1.66 23.36 29.53
CA PRO A 92 2.53 23.64 30.68
C PRO A 92 2.43 22.59 31.80
N ASN A 93 1.47 21.67 31.75
CA ASN A 93 1.30 20.61 32.76
C ASN A 93 1.88 19.25 32.33
N THR A 94 2.47 19.13 31.12
CA THR A 94 3.12 17.88 30.70
C THR A 94 4.46 17.71 31.42
N GLU A 95 4.57 16.68 32.25
CA GLU A 95 5.85 16.29 32.87
C GLU A 95 6.78 15.72 31.80
N PHE A 96 7.67 16.57 31.27
CA PHE A 96 8.83 16.13 30.51
C PHE A 96 9.79 15.42 31.48
N GLU A 97 9.75 14.08 31.53
CA GLU A 97 10.85 13.30 32.07
C GLU A 97 12.07 13.53 31.17
N GLY A 98 12.88 14.51 31.56
CA GLY A 98 14.12 14.87 30.90
C GLY A 98 15.04 13.66 30.82
N ALA A 99 15.55 13.44 29.61
CA ALA A 99 16.57 12.45 29.29
C ALA A 99 17.67 12.42 30.36
N GLU A 100 17.85 11.26 31.00
CA GLU A 100 19.07 10.97 31.73
C GLU A 100 20.22 10.93 30.71
N ASP A 101 20.96 12.03 30.63
CA ASP A 101 22.30 12.10 30.04
C ASP A 101 23.18 11.06 30.74
N ASN A 102 23.53 9.98 30.03
CA ASN A 102 24.66 9.13 30.42
C ASN A 102 25.89 9.61 29.65
N ALA A 103 26.69 10.44 30.32
CA ALA A 103 28.04 10.84 29.91
C ALA A 103 29.04 9.68 30.08
#